data_AF-A0AAJ8MZ05-F1
#
_entry.id   AF-A0AAJ8MZ05-F1
#
_cell.length_a   1.000
_cell.length_b   1.000
_cell.length_c   1.000
_cell.angle_alpha   90.00
_cell.angle_beta   90.00
_cell.angle_gamma   90.00
#
_symmetry.space_group_name_H-M   'P 1'
#
loop_
_entity.id
_entity.type
_entity.pdbx_description
1 polymer ?
#
loop_
_entity_poly.entity_id
_entity_poly.type
_entity_poly.pdbx_seq_one_letter_code
_entity_poly.pdbx_strand_id
1 'polypeptide(L)'
;MLEPQLAKVQALSRENGSATLPPGLGDAFAQLLANLRQTVTSLSLVFKPPVTISAAIQQLEKVSDQVGQLISCVLIAQGELANEWREGIRNIGTEVNNYLEVLASEGDYLNATGRVWEAIDALASDLSKEESAAVSKRWRIQQSVVKDAWDEFKGILEGQEDEGWDELDMGESLTEEERSRSEAVLHAMFPRYLNQCKSDYRLVLEVSSSFVDAYDNAVSAMHPEQDEDEINEALEALEIIARRLAAMARDVGLDRWRDRLDLEKNKWGERRMNMASLSAAIE
;
A
#
# COMPACT_ATOMS: atom_id res chain seq x y z
N MET A 1 29.72 -23.85 0.94
CA MET A 1 29.00 -24.65 -0.09
C MET A 1 27.55 -24.19 -0.33
N LEU A 2 27.14 -22.99 0.11
CA LEU A 2 25.75 -22.49 0.01
C LEU A 2 25.49 -21.54 -1.18
N GLU A 3 26.53 -20.93 -1.75
CA GLU A 3 26.42 -19.98 -2.88
C GLU A 3 25.87 -20.55 -4.20
N PRO A 4 26.19 -21.78 -4.63
CA PRO A 4 25.71 -22.26 -5.93
C PRO A 4 24.21 -22.57 -5.95
N GLN A 5 23.56 -22.73 -4.79
CA GLN A 5 22.11 -22.94 -4.72
C GLN A 5 21.34 -21.62 -4.72
N LEU A 6 21.86 -20.57 -4.06
CA LEU A 6 21.25 -19.24 -4.06
C LEU A 6 21.25 -18.62 -5.48
N ALA A 7 22.36 -18.78 -6.20
CA ALA A 7 22.47 -18.32 -7.59
C ALA A 7 21.52 -19.07 -8.54
N LYS A 8 21.25 -20.36 -8.27
CA LYS A 8 20.32 -21.17 -9.06
C LYS A 8 18.86 -20.80 -8.82
N VAL A 9 18.51 -20.43 -7.59
CA VAL A 9 17.18 -19.91 -7.24
C VAL A 9 16.97 -18.52 -7.86
N GLN A 10 17.97 -17.65 -7.81
CA GLN A 10 17.93 -16.33 -8.44
C GLN A 10 17.88 -16.40 -9.98
N ALA A 11 18.51 -17.40 -10.59
CA ALA A 11 18.43 -17.66 -12.02
C ALA A 11 17.04 -18.14 -12.46
N LEU A 12 16.40 -19.02 -11.66
CA LEU A 12 15.03 -19.49 -11.91
C LEU A 12 13.98 -18.36 -11.78
N SER A 13 14.22 -17.38 -10.91
CA SER A 13 13.34 -16.20 -10.78
C SER A 13 13.45 -15.20 -11.94
N ARG A 14 14.54 -15.22 -12.73
CA ARG A 14 14.76 -14.27 -13.83
C ARG A 14 14.28 -14.76 -15.20
N GLU A 15 14.12 -16.07 -15.42
CA GLU A 15 13.75 -16.61 -16.74
C GLU A 15 12.23 -16.77 -16.96
N ASN A 16 11.40 -16.69 -15.93
CA ASN A 16 9.97 -16.94 -16.06
C ASN A 16 9.12 -15.66 -16.13
N GLY A 17 9.14 -15.00 -17.29
CA GLY A 17 8.18 -13.95 -17.67
C GLY A 17 6.72 -14.43 -17.84
N SER A 18 6.39 -15.65 -17.38
CA SER A 18 5.05 -16.23 -17.31
C SER A 18 5.07 -17.49 -16.43
N ALA A 19 5.65 -17.43 -15.21
CA ALA A 19 5.44 -18.52 -14.26
C ALA A 19 4.00 -18.44 -13.75
N THR A 20 3.10 -19.21 -14.37
CA THR A 20 1.82 -19.54 -13.75
C THR A 20 2.10 -20.14 -12.38
N LEU A 21 1.56 -19.52 -11.33
CA LEU A 21 1.60 -20.03 -9.97
C LEU A 21 1.25 -21.53 -9.95
N PRO A 22 1.98 -22.37 -9.19
CA PRO A 22 1.60 -23.76 -9.05
C PRO A 22 0.14 -23.86 -8.59
N PRO A 23 -0.69 -24.68 -9.27
CA PRO A 23 -2.09 -24.81 -8.91
C PRO A 23 -2.23 -25.29 -7.47
N GLY A 24 -3.11 -24.64 -6.70
CA GLY A 24 -3.35 -24.97 -5.30
C GLY A 24 -2.34 -24.38 -4.30
N LEU A 25 -1.36 -23.56 -4.73
CA LEU A 25 -0.42 -22.93 -3.80
C LEU A 25 -1.13 -22.05 -2.76
N GLY A 26 -2.13 -21.27 -3.16
CA GLY A 26 -2.91 -20.42 -2.24
C GLY A 26 -3.70 -21.24 -1.20
N ASP A 27 -4.24 -22.40 -1.60
CA ASP A 27 -4.92 -23.30 -0.66
C ASP A 27 -3.94 -23.98 0.30
N ALA A 28 -2.76 -24.39 -0.21
CA ALA A 28 -1.68 -24.91 0.62
C ALA A 28 -1.21 -23.87 1.65
N PHE A 29 -1.05 -22.61 1.23
CA PHE A 29 -0.71 -21.50 2.13
C PHE A 29 -1.76 -21.31 3.23
N ALA A 30 -3.04 -21.26 2.86
CA ALA A 30 -4.14 -21.15 3.82
C ALA A 30 -4.17 -22.32 4.82
N GLN A 31 -3.93 -23.55 4.34
CA GLN A 31 -3.86 -24.72 5.20
C GLN A 31 -2.66 -24.66 6.16
N LEU A 32 -1.52 -24.16 5.70
CA LEU A 32 -0.33 -23.97 6.55
C LEU A 32 -0.59 -22.94 7.65
N LEU A 33 -1.31 -21.86 7.38
CA LEU A 33 -1.74 -20.90 8.41
C LEU A 33 -2.63 -21.54 9.46
N ALA A 34 -3.63 -22.32 9.02
CA ALA A 34 -4.52 -23.04 9.93
C ALA A 34 -3.76 -24.05 10.81
N ASN A 35 -2.79 -24.76 10.22
CA ASN A 35 -1.93 -25.69 10.93
C ASN A 35 -1.03 -24.97 11.94
N LEU A 36 -0.43 -23.83 11.55
CA LEU A 36 0.41 -23.02 12.43
C LEU A 36 -0.38 -22.55 13.66
N ARG A 37 -1.61 -22.07 13.46
CA ARG A 37 -2.50 -21.65 14.54
C ARG A 37 -2.73 -22.77 15.56
N GLN A 38 -2.99 -24.00 15.09
CA GLN A 38 -3.18 -25.18 15.94
C GLN A 38 -1.89 -25.59 16.67
N THR A 39 -0.74 -25.50 16.01
CA THR A 39 0.56 -25.77 16.62
C THR A 39 0.87 -24.77 17.72
N VAL A 40 0.59 -23.47 17.51
CA VAL A 40 0.75 -22.42 18.53
C VAL A 40 -0.12 -22.72 19.76
N THR A 41 -1.38 -23.15 19.57
CA THR A 41 -2.22 -23.61 20.70
C THR A 41 -1.57 -24.79 21.43
N SER A 42 -1.05 -25.77 20.68
CA SER A 42 -0.40 -26.96 21.25
C SER A 42 0.88 -26.61 22.01
N LEU A 43 1.65 -25.64 21.51
CA LEU A 43 2.85 -25.12 22.15
C LEU A 43 2.49 -24.47 23.49
N SER A 44 1.46 -23.62 23.53
CA SER A 44 0.99 -23.01 24.79
C SER A 44 0.54 -24.04 25.83
N LEU A 45 -0.09 -25.14 25.40
CA LEU A 45 -0.48 -26.22 26.30
C LEU A 45 0.71 -27.00 26.86
N VAL A 46 1.78 -27.16 26.09
CA VAL A 46 3.01 -27.87 26.51
C VAL A 46 3.83 -27.05 27.51
N PHE A 47 3.76 -25.72 27.43
CA PHE A 47 4.40 -24.82 28.39
C PHE A 47 3.59 -24.63 29.68
N LYS A 48 2.40 -25.25 29.80
CA LYS A 48 1.69 -25.33 31.07
C LYS A 48 2.47 -26.21 32.06
N PRO A 49 2.75 -25.76 33.30
CA PRO A 49 3.47 -26.56 34.27
C PRO A 49 2.74 -27.88 34.62
N PRO A 50 3.47 -29.00 34.77
CA PRO A 50 4.92 -29.14 34.59
C PRO A 50 5.33 -29.24 33.11
N VAL A 51 6.34 -28.45 32.72
CA VAL A 51 6.81 -28.42 31.34
C VAL A 51 7.59 -29.70 31.02
N THR A 52 7.22 -30.34 29.90
CA THR A 52 7.97 -31.50 29.38
C THR A 52 8.91 -31.03 28.27
N ILE A 53 10.21 -31.00 28.55
CA ILE A 53 11.24 -30.44 27.64
C ILE A 53 11.17 -31.04 26.24
N SER A 54 11.04 -32.37 26.12
CA SER A 54 10.96 -33.04 24.82
C SER A 54 9.71 -32.66 24.02
N ALA A 55 8.57 -32.50 24.69
CA ALA A 55 7.34 -32.03 24.05
C ALA A 55 7.47 -30.56 23.62
N ALA A 56 8.15 -29.73 24.42
CA ALA A 56 8.37 -28.32 24.11
C ALA A 56 9.23 -28.17 22.86
N ILE A 57 10.37 -28.87 22.81
CA ILE A 57 11.25 -28.92 21.64
C ILE A 57 10.47 -29.37 20.39
N GLN A 58 9.70 -30.44 20.50
CA GLN A 58 8.92 -30.95 19.37
C GLN A 58 7.91 -29.92 18.82
N GLN A 59 7.25 -29.14 19.68
CA GLN A 59 6.32 -28.12 19.22
C GLN A 59 7.05 -26.89 18.63
N LEU A 60 8.19 -26.49 19.19
CA LEU A 60 9.02 -25.42 18.64
C LEU A 60 9.56 -25.76 17.25
N GLU A 61 10.05 -27.00 17.06
CA GLU A 61 10.49 -27.50 15.75
C GLU A 61 9.34 -27.47 14.74
N LYS A 62 8.14 -27.90 15.13
CA LYS A 62 6.95 -27.84 14.26
C LYS A 62 6.59 -26.41 13.86
N VAL A 63 6.64 -25.45 14.78
CA VAL A 63 6.41 -24.03 14.47
C VAL A 63 7.45 -23.54 13.47
N SER A 64 8.73 -23.83 13.72
CA SER A 64 9.84 -23.46 12.82
C SER A 64 9.65 -24.04 11.41
N ASP A 65 9.31 -25.32 11.31
CA ASP A 65 9.07 -26.00 10.04
C ASP A 65 7.88 -25.41 9.28
N GLN A 66 6.77 -25.12 9.96
CA GLN A 66 5.58 -24.54 9.36
C GLN A 66 5.83 -23.11 8.86
N VAL A 67 6.57 -22.30 9.63
CA VAL A 67 7.03 -20.97 9.17
C VAL A 67 7.95 -21.10 7.95
N GLY A 68 8.88 -22.06 7.95
CA GLY A 68 9.74 -22.35 6.80
C GLY A 68 8.96 -22.76 5.54
N GLN A 69 7.89 -23.53 5.69
CA GLN A 69 7.00 -23.92 4.59
C GLN A 69 6.20 -22.71 4.06
N LEU A 70 5.70 -21.84 4.94
CA LEU A 70 5.06 -20.59 4.55
C LEU A 70 6.03 -19.67 3.77
N ILE A 71 7.28 -19.52 4.25
CA ILE A 71 8.32 -18.77 3.54
C ILE A 71 8.60 -19.38 2.17
N SER A 72 8.65 -20.72 2.08
CA SER A 72 8.85 -21.40 0.80
C SER A 72 7.73 -21.10 -0.19
N CYS A 73 6.47 -21.04 0.27
CA CYS A 73 5.35 -20.62 -0.57
C CYS A 73 5.52 -19.18 -1.07
N VAL A 74 6.00 -18.26 -0.23
CA VAL A 74 6.30 -16.87 -0.63
C VAL A 74 7.41 -16.78 -1.67
N LEU A 75 8.45 -17.60 -1.54
CA LEU A 75 9.56 -17.63 -2.50
C LEU A 75 9.14 -18.19 -3.86
N ILE A 76 8.15 -19.08 -3.88
CA ILE A 76 7.56 -19.65 -5.09
C ILE A 76 6.58 -18.65 -5.72
N ALA A 77 5.82 -17.93 -4.89
CA ALA A 77 4.96 -16.86 -5.35
C ALA A 77 5.78 -15.73 -6.00
N GLN A 78 5.13 -14.95 -6.87
CA GLN A 78 5.75 -13.80 -7.53
C GLN A 78 4.83 -12.59 -7.43
N GLY A 79 5.39 -11.41 -7.68
CA GLY A 79 4.64 -10.16 -7.76
C GLY A 79 3.93 -9.80 -6.47
N GLU A 80 2.69 -9.33 -6.58
CA GLU A 80 1.98 -8.74 -5.45
C GLU A 80 1.47 -9.79 -4.46
N LEU A 81 1.13 -10.99 -4.93
CA LEU A 81 0.80 -12.11 -4.05
C LEU A 81 1.95 -12.44 -3.10
N ALA A 82 3.18 -12.45 -3.61
CA ALA A 82 4.36 -12.69 -2.79
C ALA A 82 4.61 -11.55 -1.79
N ASN A 83 4.31 -10.29 -2.16
CA ASN A 83 4.45 -9.14 -1.27
C ASN A 83 3.45 -9.23 -0.12
N GLU A 84 2.17 -9.46 -0.42
CA GLU A 84 1.09 -9.61 0.57
C GLU A 84 1.42 -10.74 1.56
N TRP A 85 1.78 -11.92 1.06
CA TRP A 85 2.13 -13.05 1.93
C TRP A 85 3.39 -12.79 2.75
N ARG A 86 4.40 -12.11 2.18
CA ARG A 86 5.64 -11.78 2.89
C ARG A 86 5.38 -10.83 4.06
N GLU A 87 4.55 -9.82 3.85
CA GLU A 87 4.16 -8.89 4.90
C GLU A 87 3.39 -9.61 6.01
N GLY A 88 2.42 -10.45 5.65
CA GLY A 88 1.68 -11.27 6.60
C GLY A 88 2.57 -12.20 7.43
N ILE A 89 3.52 -12.91 6.80
CA ILE A 89 4.47 -13.78 7.51
C ILE A 89 5.39 -12.98 8.43
N ARG A 90 5.84 -11.79 8.03
CA ARG A 90 6.66 -10.95 8.92
C ARG A 90 5.91 -10.57 10.18
N ASN A 91 4.65 -10.16 10.07
CA ASN A 91 3.81 -9.83 11.22
C ASN A 91 3.61 -11.04 12.14
N ILE A 92 3.31 -12.21 11.57
CA ILE A 92 3.22 -13.47 12.34
C ILE A 92 4.56 -13.79 13.01
N GLY A 93 5.69 -13.65 12.31
CA GLY A 93 7.02 -13.92 12.85
C GLY A 93 7.38 -13.01 14.01
N THR A 94 7.03 -11.72 13.94
CA THR A 94 7.17 -10.77 15.04
C THR A 94 6.39 -11.23 16.27
N GLU A 95 5.11 -11.58 16.12
CA GLU A 95 4.30 -12.03 17.25
C GLU A 95 4.75 -13.38 17.81
N VAL A 96 5.23 -14.30 16.96
CA VAL A 96 5.83 -15.56 17.42
C VAL A 96 7.07 -15.29 18.26
N ASN A 97 7.95 -14.38 17.85
CA ASN A 97 9.12 -14.02 18.65
C ASN A 97 8.72 -13.39 20.00
N ASN A 98 7.78 -12.45 20.00
CA ASN A 98 7.24 -11.85 21.23
C ASN A 98 6.66 -12.93 22.16
N TYR A 99 5.94 -13.90 21.60
CA TYR A 99 5.39 -15.03 22.35
C TYR A 99 6.49 -15.92 22.96
N LEU A 100 7.56 -16.23 22.22
CA LEU A 100 8.68 -17.00 22.74
C LEU A 100 9.42 -16.26 23.88
N GLU A 101 9.54 -14.94 23.81
CA GLU A 101 10.11 -14.13 24.91
C GLU A 101 9.24 -14.17 26.17
N VAL A 102 7.92 -14.14 26.02
CA VAL A 102 6.98 -14.29 27.16
C VAL A 102 7.08 -15.70 27.77
N LEU A 103 7.19 -16.74 26.95
CA LEU A 103 7.42 -18.10 27.44
C LEU A 103 8.75 -18.23 28.21
N ALA A 104 9.82 -17.62 27.70
CA ALA A 104 11.14 -17.67 28.33
C ALA A 104 11.20 -16.91 29.67
N SER A 105 10.37 -15.87 29.83
CA SER A 105 10.27 -15.08 31.06
C SER A 105 9.22 -15.59 32.05
N GLU A 106 8.58 -16.74 31.76
CA GLU A 106 7.47 -17.29 32.56
C GLU A 106 6.29 -16.31 32.73
N GLY A 107 6.09 -15.41 31.74
CA GLY A 107 5.02 -14.43 31.74
C GLY A 107 3.64 -15.00 31.39
N ASP A 108 2.63 -14.14 31.33
CA ASP A 108 1.28 -14.53 30.88
C ASP A 108 1.26 -14.85 29.38
N TYR A 109 1.51 -16.13 29.08
CA TYR A 109 1.57 -16.65 27.72
C TYR A 109 0.21 -16.69 27.02
N LEU A 110 -0.92 -16.59 27.73
CA LEU A 110 -2.25 -16.68 27.11
C LEU A 110 -2.52 -15.45 26.24
N ASN A 111 -2.20 -14.26 26.74
CA ASN A 111 -2.31 -13.02 25.98
C ASN A 111 -1.38 -13.06 24.75
N ALA A 112 -0.13 -13.47 24.93
CA ALA A 112 0.82 -13.60 23.83
C ALA A 112 0.40 -14.65 22.79
N THR A 113 -0.22 -15.75 23.21
CA THR A 113 -0.84 -16.75 22.31
C THR A 113 -1.96 -16.11 21.48
N GLY A 114 -2.80 -15.30 22.13
CA GLY A 114 -3.91 -14.58 21.48
C GLY A 114 -3.42 -13.64 20.38
N ARG A 115 -2.33 -12.90 20.61
CA ARG A 115 -1.73 -12.01 19.60
C ARG A 115 -1.23 -12.75 18.36
N VAL A 116 -0.58 -13.91 18.55
CA VAL A 116 -0.18 -14.77 17.43
C VAL A 116 -1.39 -15.25 16.65
N TRP A 117 -2.48 -15.63 17.34
CA TRP A 117 -3.73 -16.01 16.66
C TRP A 117 -4.33 -14.85 15.87
N GLU A 118 -4.39 -13.66 16.46
CA GLU A 118 -4.91 -12.46 15.79
C GLU A 118 -4.10 -12.15 14.52
N ALA A 119 -2.77 -12.24 14.58
CA ALA A 119 -1.92 -12.05 13.40
C ALA A 119 -2.19 -13.09 12.30
N ILE A 120 -2.36 -14.36 12.67
CA ILE A 120 -2.68 -15.44 11.72
C ILE A 120 -4.09 -15.25 11.14
N ASP A 121 -5.08 -14.98 11.99
CA ASP A 121 -6.49 -14.86 11.63
C ASP A 121 -6.70 -13.60 10.75
N ALA A 122 -5.99 -12.51 11.03
CA ALA A 122 -5.98 -11.30 10.20
C ALA A 122 -5.52 -11.61 8.78
N LEU A 123 -4.37 -12.30 8.64
CA LEU A 123 -3.86 -12.71 7.32
C LEU A 123 -4.82 -13.70 6.63
N ALA A 124 -5.34 -14.69 7.36
CA ALA A 124 -6.20 -15.73 6.80
C ALA A 124 -7.56 -15.21 6.33
N SER A 125 -8.12 -14.19 7.00
CA SER A 125 -9.47 -13.68 6.74
C SER A 125 -9.62 -12.97 5.39
N ASP A 126 -8.56 -12.33 4.91
CA ASP A 126 -8.54 -11.56 3.66
C ASP A 126 -7.37 -12.01 2.76
N LEU A 127 -7.03 -13.29 2.80
CA LEU A 127 -5.91 -13.87 2.06
C LEU A 127 -6.18 -13.94 0.56
N SER A 128 -5.35 -13.27 -0.24
CA SER A 128 -5.32 -13.53 -1.69
C SER A 128 -4.74 -14.91 -1.98
N LYS A 129 -5.43 -15.69 -2.82
CA LYS A 129 -4.96 -17.02 -3.29
C LYS A 129 -4.35 -16.99 -4.69
N GLU A 130 -4.60 -15.91 -5.42
CA GLU A 130 -4.15 -15.70 -6.79
C GLU A 130 -3.57 -14.29 -6.94
N GLU A 131 -2.62 -14.13 -7.85
CA GLU A 131 -2.00 -12.83 -8.18
C GLU A 131 -3.04 -11.77 -8.57
N SER A 132 -4.06 -12.15 -9.35
CA SER A 132 -5.14 -11.25 -9.76
C SER A 132 -5.90 -10.66 -8.58
N ALA A 133 -6.15 -11.47 -7.54
CA ALA A 133 -6.84 -11.06 -6.32
C ALA A 133 -5.96 -10.14 -5.48
N ALA A 134 -4.67 -10.48 -5.31
CA ALA A 134 -3.69 -9.68 -4.58
C ALA A 134 -3.54 -8.29 -5.21
N VAL A 135 -3.41 -8.24 -6.53
CA VAL A 135 -3.34 -6.96 -7.24
C VAL A 135 -4.65 -6.17 -7.10
N SER A 136 -5.81 -6.81 -7.30
CA SER A 136 -7.10 -6.13 -7.17
C SER A 136 -7.34 -5.59 -5.75
N LYS A 137 -6.76 -6.23 -4.73
CA LYS A 137 -6.78 -5.77 -3.35
C LYS A 137 -5.83 -4.59 -3.15
N ARG A 138 -4.57 -4.70 -3.56
CA ARG A 138 -3.58 -3.62 -3.48
C ARG A 138 -4.07 -2.35 -4.19
N TRP A 139 -4.71 -2.52 -5.34
CA TRP A 139 -5.34 -1.43 -6.08
C TRP A 139 -6.41 -0.70 -5.27
N ARG A 140 -7.32 -1.44 -4.62
CA ARG A 140 -8.37 -0.85 -3.77
C ARG A 140 -7.78 -0.07 -2.61
N ILE A 141 -6.68 -0.55 -2.02
CA ILE A 141 -5.96 0.17 -0.97
C ILE A 141 -5.40 1.49 -1.51
N GLN A 142 -4.72 1.47 -2.66
CA GLN A 142 -4.20 2.69 -3.29
C GLN A 142 -5.32 3.70 -3.62
N GLN A 143 -6.48 3.21 -4.07
CA GLN A 143 -7.66 4.07 -4.27
C GLN A 143 -8.16 4.72 -2.98
N SER A 144 -8.12 3.98 -1.85
CA SER A 144 -8.45 4.55 -0.54
C SER A 144 -7.46 5.63 -0.14
N VAL A 145 -6.16 5.37 -0.27
CA VAL A 145 -5.10 6.34 0.08
C VAL A 145 -5.29 7.67 -0.65
N VAL A 146 -5.56 7.64 -1.96
CA VAL A 146 -5.81 8.88 -2.71
C VAL A 146 -7.07 9.59 -2.23
N LYS A 147 -8.13 8.82 -1.91
CA LYS A 147 -9.36 9.39 -1.40
C LYS A 147 -9.15 10.03 -0.02
N ASP A 148 -8.39 9.38 0.85
CA ASP A 148 -8.10 9.86 2.20
C ASP A 148 -7.22 11.13 2.13
N ALA A 149 -6.20 11.16 1.27
CA ALA A 149 -5.38 12.36 1.01
C ALA A 149 -6.21 13.52 0.42
N TRP A 150 -7.22 13.22 -0.40
CA TRP A 150 -8.15 14.22 -0.91
C TRP A 150 -9.08 14.78 0.19
N ASP A 151 -9.61 13.91 1.05
CA ASP A 151 -10.45 14.30 2.18
C ASP A 151 -9.63 15.12 3.21
N GLU A 152 -8.35 14.80 3.42
CA GLU A 152 -7.39 15.58 4.23
C GLU A 152 -7.10 16.95 3.61
N PHE A 153 -6.76 17.00 2.32
CA PHE A 153 -6.57 18.25 1.59
C PHE A 153 -7.81 19.14 1.68
N LYS A 154 -9.01 18.57 1.57
CA LYS A 154 -10.25 19.29 1.80
C LYS A 154 -10.39 19.82 3.22
N GLY A 155 -10.00 19.07 4.23
CA GLY A 155 -9.98 19.51 5.63
C GLY A 155 -9.07 20.73 5.83
N ILE A 156 -7.86 20.68 5.25
CA ILE A 156 -6.89 21.79 5.25
C ILE A 156 -7.48 23.02 4.58
N LEU A 157 -8.12 22.82 3.42
CA LEU A 157 -8.79 23.90 2.71
C LEU A 157 -9.97 24.46 3.51
N GLU A 158 -10.81 23.60 4.09
CA GLU A 158 -12.00 23.94 4.88
C GLU A 158 -11.72 24.72 6.16
N GLY A 159 -10.45 24.84 6.56
CA GLY A 159 -10.08 25.55 7.78
C GLY A 159 -10.79 24.93 8.98
N GLN A 160 -10.97 23.60 8.99
CA GLN A 160 -11.34 22.93 10.21
C GLN A 160 -10.15 23.10 11.16
N GLU A 161 -10.32 23.98 12.15
CA GLU A 161 -9.50 24.04 13.36
C GLU A 161 -9.55 22.66 14.01
N ASP A 162 -8.71 21.74 13.54
CA ASP A 162 -8.46 20.50 14.22
C ASP A 162 -7.63 20.88 15.44
N GLU A 163 -8.26 20.85 16.63
CA GLU A 163 -7.73 21.23 17.95
C GLU A 163 -6.54 20.35 18.42
N GLY A 164 -5.68 19.90 17.49
CA GLY A 164 -4.60 18.94 17.72
C GLY A 164 -3.23 19.31 17.14
N TRP A 165 -3.10 20.45 16.45
CA TRP A 165 -1.85 20.87 15.80
C TRP A 165 -1.49 22.35 16.02
N ASP A 166 -1.75 22.88 17.22
CA ASP A 166 -1.41 24.25 17.64
C ASP A 166 0.11 24.59 17.69
N GLU A 167 1.00 23.75 17.15
CA GLU A 167 2.46 23.95 17.28
C GLU A 167 3.28 23.78 15.99
N LEU A 168 2.65 23.75 14.82
CA LEU A 168 3.36 24.00 13.57
C LEU A 168 2.78 25.27 12.96
N ASP A 169 3.56 26.35 13.04
CA ASP A 169 3.37 27.63 12.36
C ASP A 169 3.38 27.41 10.83
N MET A 170 2.32 26.77 10.33
CA MET A 170 1.97 26.67 8.93
C MET A 170 1.47 28.07 8.58
N GLY A 171 2.24 28.80 7.76
CA GLY A 171 2.01 30.21 7.43
C GLY A 171 0.60 30.58 6.96
N GLU A 172 0.42 31.84 6.53
CA GLU A 172 -0.89 32.43 6.23
C GLU A 172 -1.82 31.50 5.44
N SER A 173 -3.04 31.30 5.95
CA SER A 173 -4.09 30.49 5.33
C SER A 173 -4.33 30.88 3.87
N LEU A 174 -4.49 29.89 2.99
CA LEU A 174 -4.80 30.11 1.57
C LEU A 174 -6.02 31.03 1.38
N THR A 175 -5.97 31.93 0.40
CA THR A 175 -7.14 32.73 0.05
C THR A 175 -8.26 31.84 -0.52
N GLU A 176 -9.52 32.26 -0.38
CA GLU A 176 -10.69 31.51 -0.90
C GLU A 176 -10.58 31.22 -2.41
N GLU A 177 -9.97 32.14 -3.17
CA GLU A 177 -9.71 31.92 -4.59
C GLU A 177 -8.59 30.90 -4.86
N GLU A 178 -7.50 30.91 -4.09
CA GLU A 178 -6.43 29.91 -4.21
C GLU A 178 -6.95 28.52 -3.85
N ARG A 179 -7.72 28.45 -2.77
CA ARG A 179 -8.42 27.26 -2.31
C ARG A 179 -9.33 26.65 -3.38
N SER A 180 -10.25 27.43 -3.95
CA SER A 180 -11.19 26.92 -4.96
C SER A 180 -10.48 26.46 -6.24
N ARG A 181 -9.35 27.09 -6.58
CA ARG A 181 -8.54 26.73 -7.77
C ARG A 181 -7.73 25.45 -7.56
N SER A 182 -7.05 25.32 -6.42
CA SER A 182 -6.30 24.11 -6.07
C SER A 182 -7.22 22.89 -5.98
N GLU A 183 -8.44 23.06 -5.45
CA GLU A 183 -9.47 22.01 -5.46
C GLU A 183 -9.85 21.59 -6.88
N ALA A 184 -10.12 22.55 -7.77
CA ALA A 184 -10.59 22.26 -9.12
C ALA A 184 -9.56 21.49 -9.96
N VAL A 185 -8.28 21.87 -9.89
CA VAL A 185 -7.22 21.24 -10.69
C VAL A 185 -6.85 19.85 -10.16
N LEU A 186 -6.67 19.67 -8.84
CA LEU A 186 -6.36 18.37 -8.25
C LEU A 186 -7.51 17.37 -8.46
N HIS A 187 -8.75 17.82 -8.33
CA HIS A 187 -9.92 16.97 -8.57
C HIS A 187 -10.06 16.53 -10.03
N ALA A 188 -9.63 17.38 -10.98
CA ALA A 188 -9.63 17.02 -12.40
C ALA A 188 -8.55 15.99 -12.73
N MET A 189 -7.44 15.98 -11.98
CA MET A 189 -6.34 15.02 -12.15
C MET A 189 -6.71 13.59 -11.73
N PHE A 190 -7.73 13.40 -10.88
CA PHE A 190 -8.16 12.08 -10.43
C PHE A 190 -8.98 11.35 -11.51
N PRO A 191 -8.49 10.23 -12.08
CA PRO A 191 -9.26 9.48 -13.05
C PRO A 191 -10.38 8.72 -12.32
N ARG A 192 -11.65 9.01 -12.61
CA ARG A 192 -12.79 8.38 -11.89
C ARG A 192 -13.09 6.93 -12.30
N TYR A 193 -12.31 6.36 -13.23
CA TYR A 193 -12.61 5.08 -13.91
C TYR A 193 -11.64 3.95 -13.53
N LEU A 194 -10.85 4.16 -12.48
CA LEU A 194 -9.80 3.26 -12.03
C LEU A 194 -10.31 1.90 -11.53
N ASN A 195 -11.54 1.88 -11.04
CA ASN A 195 -12.25 0.65 -10.71
C ASN A 195 -12.53 -0.27 -11.93
N GLN A 196 -12.25 0.17 -13.17
CA GLN A 196 -12.58 -0.56 -14.39
C GLN A 196 -11.35 -1.04 -15.19
N CYS A 197 -10.13 -0.86 -14.69
CA CYS A 197 -8.93 -1.40 -15.32
C CYS A 197 -8.95 -2.94 -15.28
N LYS A 198 -9.14 -3.58 -16.45
CA LYS A 198 -9.25 -5.05 -16.62
C LYS A 198 -8.02 -5.69 -17.27
N SER A 199 -6.94 -4.94 -17.50
CA SER A 199 -5.76 -5.46 -18.21
C SER A 199 -4.45 -4.93 -17.63
N ASP A 200 -3.48 -5.85 -17.54
CA ASP A 200 -2.12 -5.68 -17.02
C ASP A 200 -2.04 -5.06 -15.62
N TYR A 201 -2.64 -5.77 -14.66
CA TYR A 201 -2.66 -5.50 -13.23
C TYR A 201 -1.31 -5.05 -12.65
N ARG A 202 -0.18 -5.62 -13.09
CA ARG A 202 1.16 -5.21 -12.60
C ARG A 202 1.53 -3.80 -13.07
N LEU A 203 1.34 -3.52 -14.36
CA LEU A 203 1.56 -2.19 -14.90
C LEU A 203 0.60 -1.17 -14.26
N VAL A 204 -0.64 -1.58 -13.97
CA VAL A 204 -1.63 -0.73 -13.29
C VAL A 204 -1.12 -0.35 -11.90
N LEU A 205 -0.60 -1.31 -11.12
CA LEU A 205 -0.04 -1.05 -9.78
C LEU A 205 1.21 -0.17 -9.79
N GLU A 206 2.10 -0.38 -10.76
CA GLU A 206 3.30 0.45 -10.91
C GLU A 206 2.90 1.90 -11.15
N VAL A 207 2.01 2.12 -12.13
CA VAL A 207 1.58 3.46 -12.51
C VAL A 207 0.74 4.12 -11.42
N SER A 208 -0.10 3.38 -10.67
CA SER A 208 -0.80 3.96 -9.52
C SER A 208 0.07 4.25 -8.33
N SER A 209 1.11 3.47 -8.08
CA SER A 209 2.05 3.82 -7.01
C SER A 209 2.68 5.17 -7.32
N SER A 210 3.16 5.36 -8.56
CA SER A 210 3.68 6.66 -9.00
C SER A 210 2.62 7.76 -8.96
N PHE A 211 1.34 7.44 -9.21
CA PHE A 211 0.26 8.41 -9.11
C PHE A 211 0.04 8.87 -7.66
N VAL A 212 0.04 7.93 -6.70
CA VAL A 212 -0.07 8.25 -5.27
C VAL A 212 1.07 9.17 -4.86
N ASP A 213 2.31 8.84 -5.22
CA ASP A 213 3.49 9.64 -4.88
C ASP A 213 3.43 11.04 -5.53
N ALA A 214 3.05 11.13 -6.81
CA ALA A 214 2.93 12.41 -7.50
C ALA A 214 1.77 13.26 -6.97
N TYR A 215 0.69 12.61 -6.53
CA TYR A 215 -0.45 13.28 -5.94
C TYR A 215 -0.08 13.87 -4.57
N ASP A 216 0.62 13.11 -3.73
CA ASP A 216 1.16 13.57 -2.45
C ASP A 216 2.11 14.76 -2.61
N ASN A 217 3.01 14.70 -3.60
CA ASN A 217 3.89 15.83 -3.95
C ASN A 217 3.11 17.07 -4.41
N ALA A 218 2.05 16.89 -5.22
CA ALA A 218 1.23 18.00 -5.69
C ALA A 218 0.40 18.64 -4.56
N VAL A 219 -0.11 17.83 -3.63
CA VAL A 219 -0.76 18.34 -2.40
C VAL A 219 0.27 19.08 -1.55
N SER A 220 1.46 18.50 -1.39
CA SER A 220 2.52 19.09 -0.57
C SER A 220 2.98 20.45 -1.10
N ALA A 221 3.17 20.58 -2.41
CA ALA A 221 3.55 21.84 -3.05
C ALA A 221 2.46 22.93 -2.90
N MET A 222 1.21 22.54 -2.63
CA MET A 222 0.08 23.45 -2.42
C MET A 222 -0.11 23.88 -0.95
N HIS A 223 0.79 23.52 -0.03
CA HIS A 223 0.78 24.07 1.33
C HIS A 223 1.11 25.59 1.36
N PRO A 224 0.81 26.31 2.46
CA PRO A 224 1.14 27.74 2.60
C PRO A 224 2.62 28.03 2.31
N GLU A 225 2.92 29.26 1.84
CA GLU A 225 4.23 29.67 1.28
C GLU A 225 4.56 29.07 -0.11
N GLN A 226 3.54 29.00 -0.96
CA GLN A 226 3.59 28.39 -2.30
C GLN A 226 4.62 29.02 -3.25
N ASP A 227 5.52 28.19 -3.79
CA ASP A 227 6.29 28.49 -4.99
C ASP A 227 5.49 28.04 -6.24
N GLU A 228 5.16 28.99 -7.11
CA GLU A 228 4.38 28.70 -8.32
C GLU A 228 5.11 27.75 -9.28
N ASP A 229 6.44 27.79 -9.36
CA ASP A 229 7.22 26.89 -10.21
C ASP A 229 7.20 25.47 -9.65
N GLU A 230 7.28 25.30 -8.32
CA GLU A 230 7.19 23.99 -7.66
C GLU A 230 5.79 23.35 -7.83
N ILE A 231 4.72 24.14 -7.69
CA ILE A 231 3.35 23.64 -7.92
C ILE A 231 3.17 23.19 -9.37
N ASN A 232 3.68 23.97 -10.32
CA ASN A 232 3.55 23.63 -11.74
C ASN A 232 4.33 22.36 -12.10
N GLU A 233 5.55 22.20 -11.59
CA GLU A 233 6.34 20.98 -11.78
C GLU A 233 5.60 19.76 -11.20
N ALA A 234 5.06 19.88 -9.99
CA ALA A 234 4.30 18.81 -9.36
C ALA A 234 3.01 18.45 -10.11
N LEU A 235 2.27 19.45 -10.61
CA LEU A 235 1.06 19.26 -11.41
C LEU A 235 1.35 18.64 -12.78
N GLU A 236 2.43 19.03 -13.45
CA GLU A 236 2.86 18.42 -14.72
C GLU A 236 3.24 16.95 -14.54
N ALA A 237 4.00 16.63 -13.48
CA ALA A 237 4.35 15.26 -13.14
C ALA A 237 3.10 14.41 -12.86
N LEU A 238 2.17 14.94 -12.06
CA LEU A 238 0.89 14.29 -11.75
C LEU A 238 0.05 14.06 -13.01
N GLU A 239 -0.01 15.04 -13.92
CA GLU A 239 -0.78 14.94 -15.17
C GLU A 239 -0.28 13.82 -16.07
N ILE A 240 1.04 13.73 -16.28
CA ILE A 240 1.66 12.69 -17.12
C ILE A 240 1.24 11.31 -16.62
N ILE A 241 1.30 11.11 -15.30
CA ILE A 241 0.96 9.84 -14.68
C ILE A 241 -0.56 9.61 -14.75
N ALA A 242 -1.38 10.62 -14.45
CA ALA A 242 -2.84 10.54 -14.54
C ALA A 242 -3.32 10.12 -15.94
N ARG A 243 -2.75 10.72 -16.99
CA ARG A 243 -3.07 10.37 -18.39
C ARG A 243 -2.59 8.98 -18.76
N ARG A 244 -1.41 8.57 -18.30
CA ARG A 244 -0.89 7.21 -18.51
C ARG A 244 -1.83 6.19 -17.90
N LEU A 245 -2.27 6.44 -16.67
CA LEU A 245 -3.14 5.59 -15.88
C LEU A 245 -4.56 5.55 -16.47
N ALA A 246 -5.07 6.68 -16.96
CA ALA A 246 -6.33 6.77 -17.71
C ALA A 246 -6.29 6.02 -19.06
N ALA A 247 -5.16 6.03 -19.77
CA ALA A 247 -4.99 5.29 -21.02
C ALA A 247 -5.04 3.75 -20.84
N MET A 248 -4.91 3.27 -19.60
CA MET A 248 -5.04 1.86 -19.25
C MET A 248 -6.49 1.42 -19.04
N ALA A 249 -7.41 2.36 -18.82
CA ALA A 249 -8.84 2.09 -18.79
C ALA A 249 -9.41 2.02 -20.22
N ARG A 250 -10.47 1.22 -20.44
CA ARG A 250 -11.15 1.07 -21.74
C ARG A 250 -12.59 1.61 -21.71
N ASP A 251 -12.81 2.76 -21.07
CA ASP A 251 -14.16 3.27 -20.78
C ASP A 251 -14.57 4.49 -21.62
N VAL A 252 -15.89 4.63 -21.82
CA VAL A 252 -16.64 5.66 -22.57
C VAL A 252 -16.60 7.03 -21.88
N GLY A 253 -16.06 7.13 -20.66
CA GLY A 253 -15.91 8.37 -19.89
C GLY A 253 -14.55 9.05 -19.99
N LEU A 254 -13.56 8.41 -20.62
CA LEU A 254 -12.18 8.90 -20.67
C LEU A 254 -12.05 10.24 -21.39
N ASP A 255 -12.77 10.41 -22.50
CA ASP A 255 -12.72 11.65 -23.27
C ASP A 255 -13.31 12.82 -22.48
N ARG A 256 -14.43 12.61 -21.77
CA ARG A 256 -15.02 13.63 -20.90
C ARG A 256 -14.12 14.01 -19.72
N TRP A 257 -13.38 13.04 -19.19
CA TRP A 257 -12.39 13.32 -18.14
C TRP A 257 -11.20 14.11 -18.69
N ARG A 258 -10.67 13.73 -19.86
CA ARG A 258 -9.61 14.49 -20.55
C ARG A 258 -10.05 15.92 -20.84
N ASP A 259 -11.25 16.11 -21.39
CA ASP A 259 -11.81 17.43 -21.69
C ASP A 259 -11.91 18.30 -20.44
N ARG A 260 -12.32 17.70 -19.30
CA ARG A 260 -12.38 18.41 -18.02
C ARG A 260 -10.99 18.75 -17.48
N LEU A 261 -10.05 17.83 -17.58
CA LEU A 261 -8.66 18.05 -17.17
C LEU A 261 -8.02 19.18 -17.99
N ASP A 262 -8.19 19.15 -19.30
CA ASP A 262 -7.70 20.19 -20.21
C ASP A 262 -8.32 21.55 -19.89
N LEU A 263 -9.63 21.57 -19.59
CA LEU A 263 -10.33 22.80 -19.19
C LEU A 263 -9.78 23.41 -17.89
N GLU A 264 -9.64 22.62 -16.82
CA GLU A 264 -9.16 23.12 -15.53
C GLU A 264 -7.67 23.52 -15.61
N LYS A 265 -6.86 22.79 -16.39
CA LYS A 265 -5.47 23.17 -16.67
C LYS A 265 -5.36 24.50 -17.42
N ASN A 266 -6.20 24.72 -18.43
CA ASN A 266 -6.20 25.98 -19.18
C ASN A 266 -6.56 27.17 -18.28
N LYS A 267 -7.55 27.01 -17.38
CA LYS A 267 -7.87 28.03 -16.38
C LYS A 267 -6.70 28.32 -15.44
N TRP A 268 -5.98 27.28 -15.02
CA TRP A 268 -4.76 27.43 -14.21
C TRP A 268 -3.66 28.18 -14.97
N GLY A 269 -3.42 27.84 -16.25
CA GLY A 269 -2.41 28.49 -17.09
C GLY A 269 -2.75 29.94 -17.48
N GLU A 270 -4.02 30.27 -17.71
CA GLU A 270 -4.47 31.64 -18.03
C GLU A 270 -4.20 32.62 -16.88
N ARG A 271 -4.13 32.15 -15.62
CA ARG A 271 -3.69 32.95 -14.47
C ARG A 271 -2.26 33.49 -14.66
N ARG A 272 -1.35 32.67 -15.19
CA ARG A 272 0.04 33.09 -15.47
C ARG A 272 0.06 34.29 -16.41
N MET A 273 -0.80 34.29 -17.43
CA MET A 273 -0.92 35.42 -18.35
C MET A 273 -1.51 36.65 -17.65
N ASN A 274 -2.53 36.48 -16.80
CA ASN A 274 -3.14 37.61 -16.08
C ASN A 274 -2.20 38.23 -15.04
N MET A 275 -1.50 37.44 -14.22
CA MET A 275 -0.58 37.95 -13.20
C MET A 275 0.70 38.55 -13.80
N ALA A 276 1.29 37.92 -14.83
CA ALA A 276 2.42 38.51 -15.54
C ALA A 276 2.02 39.77 -16.33
N SER A 277 0.79 39.84 -16.85
CA SER A 277 0.28 41.05 -17.50
C SER A 277 -0.03 42.18 -16.50
N LEU A 278 -0.43 41.83 -15.26
CA LEU A 278 -0.61 42.79 -14.18
C LEU A 278 0.73 43.30 -13.63
N SER A 279 1.72 42.43 -13.45
CA SER A 279 3.07 42.86 -13.02
C SER A 279 3.74 43.73 -14.10
N ALA A 280 3.59 43.36 -15.38
CA ALA A 280 4.10 44.16 -16.51
C ALA A 280 3.29 45.45 -16.75
N ALA A 281 2.09 45.59 -16.20
CA ALA A 281 1.29 46.82 -16.25
C ALA A 281 1.54 47.76 -15.05
N ILE A 282 2.31 47.31 -14.06
CA ILE A 282 2.70 48.06 -12.86
C ILE A 282 4.14 48.60 -12.95
N GLU A 283 4.93 48.18 -13.96
CA GLU A 283 6.16 48.87 -14.40
C GLU A 283 5.86 50.00 -15.41
#